data_AF-A0A8S3PUK0-F1
#
_entry.id   AF-A0A8S3PUK0-F1
#
_cell.length_a   1.000
_cell.length_b   1.000
_cell.length_c   1.000
_cell.angle_alpha   90.00
_cell.angle_beta   90.00
_cell.angle_gamma   90.00
#
_symmetry.space_group_name_H-M   'P 1'
#
loop_
_entity.id
_entity.type
_entity.pdbx_description
1 polymer ?
#
loop_
_entity_poly.entity_id
_entity_poly.type
_entity_poly.pdbx_seq_one_letter_code
_entity_poly.pdbx_strand_id
1 'polypeptide(L)'
;MRPKRLIFGAKSSQDLFDEAMYRIFGDIPKCLNQRDDILIGGKTMEEHDKTLETVLQKALNFKIVGLQFVKLDITEDEFQEATGCYICGEEFKESEKVREHNHLSGKYRGAACQSCNTKEGKATKLIPVFFHNGSNYDFHFLIEELMKYEDEYNKVKLLSKNSENYISIDYGSNYKKLRFLDSYRFMLKGLSDIAKSMDEFPILEKEFKGNIALLKQKGFYPYEYIDSIKKFEDKKLPEIENFYSKLKKETITKEEYKHAQRVWEHYNCKTLLDYHNLYLKTDVLILADAFEKFRKFFIKYHEIDPCYCYSAPGLTWQCGLKYTEIKLELLTDVDMLQMFEKGIRGGFSGVLGPRHVKAFNKYTSNYNKDYRIIDEHEKKECLKD
;
A
#
# COMPACT_ATOMS: atom_id res chain seq x y z
N MET A 1 32.16 17.43 1.82
CA MET A 1 31.77 16.36 0.88
C MET A 1 32.00 16.89 -0.53
N ARG A 2 32.82 16.25 -1.39
CA ARG A 2 32.97 16.70 -2.79
C ARG A 2 31.71 16.31 -3.56
N PRO A 3 31.11 17.22 -4.34
CA PRO A 3 29.92 16.89 -5.12
C PRO A 3 30.26 15.84 -6.17
N LYS A 4 29.44 14.78 -6.23
CA LYS A 4 29.56 13.69 -7.20
C LYS A 4 28.84 13.99 -8.53
N ARG A 5 28.21 15.15 -8.65
CA ARG A 5 27.44 15.64 -9.81
C ARG A 5 27.73 17.13 -10.02
N LEU A 6 27.42 17.64 -11.21
CA LEU A 6 27.54 19.06 -11.52
C LEU A 6 26.71 19.88 -10.51
N ILE A 7 27.33 20.95 -10.00
CA ILE A 7 26.72 21.80 -8.97
C ILE A 7 25.85 22.85 -9.68
N PHE A 8 24.59 22.94 -9.30
CA PHE A 8 23.69 23.95 -9.85
C PHE A 8 24.24 25.36 -9.58
N GLY A 9 24.31 26.21 -10.61
CA GLY A 9 24.80 27.60 -10.50
C GLY A 9 26.33 27.78 -10.51
N ALA A 10 27.13 26.72 -10.60
CA ALA A 10 28.57 26.86 -10.80
C ALA A 10 28.87 27.24 -12.27
N LYS A 11 29.64 28.33 -12.46
CA LYS A 11 29.90 28.95 -13.78
C LYS A 11 30.37 27.97 -14.87
N SER A 12 31.18 26.97 -14.52
CA SER A 12 31.73 25.99 -15.47
C SER A 12 30.87 24.75 -15.67
N SER A 13 29.76 24.60 -14.92
CA SER A 13 28.95 23.38 -15.01
C SER A 13 28.23 23.24 -16.34
N GLN A 14 27.92 24.36 -16.99
CA GLN A 14 27.23 24.37 -18.27
C GLN A 14 28.17 23.98 -19.42
N ASP A 15 29.40 24.50 -19.44
CA ASP A 15 30.41 24.11 -20.43
C ASP A 15 30.78 22.61 -20.31
N LEU A 16 30.90 22.11 -19.07
CA LEU A 16 31.13 20.69 -18.80
C LEU A 16 29.97 19.81 -19.24
N PHE A 17 28.73 20.28 -19.09
CA PHE A 17 27.54 19.58 -19.57
C PHE A 17 27.50 19.53 -21.10
N ASP A 18 27.75 20.67 -21.77
CA ASP A 18 27.78 20.76 -23.23
C ASP A 18 28.85 19.88 -23.85
N GLU A 19 30.05 19.86 -23.26
CA GLU A 19 31.13 18.99 -23.69
C GLU A 19 30.76 17.50 -23.52
N ALA A 20 30.14 17.14 -22.39
CA ALA A 20 29.68 15.77 -22.16
C ALA A 20 28.58 15.37 -23.15
N MET A 21 27.58 16.22 -23.38
CA MET A 21 26.51 15.97 -24.34
C MET A 21 27.04 15.87 -25.78
N TYR A 22 27.97 16.74 -26.17
CA TYR A 22 28.63 16.67 -27.49
C TYR A 22 29.41 15.37 -27.67
N ARG A 23 30.15 14.91 -26.66
CA ARG A 23 30.86 13.62 -26.71
C ARG A 23 29.92 12.42 -26.86
N ILE A 24 28.70 12.51 -26.35
CA ILE A 24 27.73 11.41 -26.34
C ILE A 24 26.89 11.39 -27.63
N PHE A 25 26.41 12.56 -28.08
CA PHE A 25 25.42 12.70 -29.16
C PHE A 25 25.95 13.39 -30.42
N GLY A 26 27.14 14.00 -30.40
CA GLY A 26 27.64 14.85 -31.49
C GLY A 26 27.96 14.14 -32.80
N ASP A 27 28.06 12.82 -32.78
CA ASP A 27 28.23 11.94 -33.95
C ASP A 27 26.90 11.49 -34.57
N ILE A 28 25.75 11.83 -33.97
CA ILE A 28 24.44 11.48 -34.50
C ILE A 28 24.02 12.55 -35.52
N PRO A 29 23.87 12.22 -36.81
CA PRO A 29 23.42 13.17 -37.80
C PRO A 29 22.04 13.71 -37.45
N LYS A 30 21.82 15.02 -37.63
CA LYS A 30 20.53 15.70 -37.33
C LYS A 30 20.12 15.66 -35.86
N CYS A 31 21.07 15.39 -34.97
CA CYS A 31 20.97 15.64 -33.55
C CYS A 31 21.81 16.90 -33.24
N LEU A 32 21.19 17.93 -32.68
CA LEU A 32 21.87 19.16 -32.29
C LEU A 32 21.74 19.33 -30.77
N ASN A 33 22.87 19.48 -30.09
CA ASN A 33 22.88 19.87 -28.69
C ASN A 33 22.75 21.39 -28.59
N GLN A 34 21.66 21.88 -27.98
CA GLN A 34 21.41 23.28 -27.69
C GLN A 34 21.32 23.46 -26.17
N ARG A 35 22.47 23.41 -25.51
CA ARG A 35 22.58 23.53 -24.04
C ARG A 35 21.72 22.50 -23.31
N ASP A 36 20.59 22.93 -22.80
CA ASP A 36 19.70 22.11 -21.99
C ASP A 36 18.80 21.20 -22.86
N ASP A 37 18.71 21.49 -24.16
CA ASP A 37 17.83 20.79 -25.11
C ASP A 37 18.61 20.01 -26.18
N ILE A 38 18.17 18.80 -26.48
CA ILE A 38 18.65 18.01 -27.62
C ILE A 38 17.58 18.08 -28.72
N LEU A 39 17.91 18.74 -29.82
CA LEU A 39 17.05 18.86 -30.98
C LEU A 39 17.30 17.69 -31.94
N ILE A 40 16.22 17.03 -32.35
CA ILE A 40 16.25 15.85 -33.21
C ILE A 40 15.47 16.17 -34.49
N GLY A 41 16.08 15.91 -35.65
CA GLY A 41 15.50 16.22 -36.94
C GLY A 41 15.50 15.05 -37.93
N GLY A 42 14.59 15.12 -38.89
CA GLY A 42 14.49 14.23 -40.06
C GLY A 42 13.77 14.94 -41.20
N LYS A 43 14.04 14.57 -42.46
CA LYS A 43 13.32 15.10 -43.63
C LYS A 43 11.94 14.45 -43.78
N THR A 44 11.78 13.24 -43.25
CA THR A 44 10.52 12.49 -43.15
C THR A 44 10.33 12.02 -41.70
N MET A 45 9.11 11.60 -41.35
CA MET A 45 8.83 11.03 -40.02
C MET A 45 9.66 9.76 -39.77
N GLU A 46 9.80 8.89 -40.77
CA GLU A 46 10.62 7.68 -40.66
C GLU A 46 12.10 7.98 -40.39
N GLU A 47 12.64 9.01 -41.05
CA GLU A 47 14.02 9.43 -40.81
C GLU A 47 14.18 10.09 -39.43
N HIS A 48 13.20 10.89 -39.01
CA HIS A 48 13.18 11.48 -37.68
C HIS A 48 13.16 10.39 -36.60
N ASP A 49 12.28 9.40 -36.73
CA ASP A 49 12.13 8.32 -35.77
C ASP A 49 13.40 7.47 -35.66
N LYS A 50 14.08 7.23 -36.77
CA LYS A 50 15.38 6.53 -36.78
C LYS A 50 16.47 7.34 -36.05
N THR A 51 16.51 8.65 -36.24
CA THR A 51 17.43 9.54 -35.51
C THR A 51 17.10 9.52 -34.01
N LEU A 52 15.81 9.63 -33.67
CA LEU A 52 15.32 9.58 -32.29
C LEU A 52 15.71 8.26 -31.61
N GLU A 53 15.45 7.11 -32.23
CA GLU A 53 15.85 5.80 -31.70
C GLU A 53 17.36 5.74 -31.42
N THR A 54 18.17 6.27 -32.32
CA THR A 54 19.64 6.30 -32.16
C THR A 54 20.06 7.13 -30.94
N VAL A 55 19.48 8.32 -30.77
CA VAL A 55 19.72 9.19 -29.60
C VAL A 55 19.32 8.48 -28.32
N LEU A 56 18.14 7.89 -28.29
CA LEU A 56 17.59 7.22 -27.12
C LEU A 56 18.41 5.98 -26.70
N GLN A 57 18.88 5.18 -27.67
CA GLN A 57 19.76 4.05 -27.41
C GLN A 57 21.11 4.49 -26.84
N LYS A 58 21.71 5.57 -27.37
CA LYS A 58 22.93 6.13 -26.80
C LYS A 58 22.70 6.65 -25.38
N ALA A 59 21.61 7.35 -25.13
CA ALA A 59 21.27 7.82 -23.80
C ALA A 59 21.12 6.67 -22.78
N LEU A 60 20.55 5.53 -23.20
CA LEU A 60 20.48 4.31 -22.39
C LEU A 60 21.86 3.70 -22.13
N ASN A 61 22.71 3.58 -23.15
CA ASN A 61 24.07 3.02 -23.01
C ASN A 61 24.93 3.83 -22.03
N PHE A 62 24.80 5.15 -22.05
CA PHE A 62 25.49 6.05 -21.11
C PHE A 62 24.76 6.19 -19.76
N LYS A 63 23.66 5.45 -19.54
CA LYS A 63 22.84 5.49 -18.32
C LYS A 63 22.34 6.91 -17.97
N ILE A 64 22.13 7.73 -19.00
CA ILE A 64 21.51 9.06 -18.88
C ILE A 64 20.02 8.91 -18.55
N VAL A 65 19.37 7.94 -19.21
CA VAL A 65 17.97 7.57 -18.95
C VAL A 65 17.86 6.15 -18.40
N GLY A 66 16.85 5.91 -17.57
CA GLY A 66 16.62 4.63 -16.88
C GLY A 66 15.39 3.86 -17.34
N LEU A 67 14.77 4.24 -18.47
CA LEU A 67 13.54 3.61 -18.97
C LEU A 67 13.69 3.25 -20.44
N GLN A 68 13.26 2.04 -20.79
CA GLN A 68 13.15 1.56 -22.16
C GLN A 68 12.02 2.32 -22.86
N PHE A 69 12.31 2.92 -24.02
CA PHE A 69 11.32 3.66 -24.78
C PHE A 69 10.39 2.67 -25.47
N VAL A 70 9.09 2.79 -25.18
CA VAL A 70 8.06 1.96 -25.78
C VAL A 70 7.38 2.80 -26.85
N LYS A 71 7.44 2.33 -28.10
CA LYS A 71 6.64 2.91 -29.18
C LYS A 71 5.16 2.74 -28.81
N LEU A 72 4.41 3.82 -28.88
CA LEU A 72 2.97 3.79 -28.69
C LEU A 72 2.34 3.04 -29.88
N ASP A 73 1.97 1.77 -29.67
CA ASP A 73 1.11 1.04 -30.62
C ASP A 73 -0.31 1.55 -30.44
N ILE A 74 -0.76 2.40 -31.36
CA ILE A 74 -2.11 2.98 -31.40
C ILE A 74 -2.68 2.71 -32.80
N THR A 75 -3.90 2.19 -32.88
CA THR A 75 -4.69 2.28 -34.10
C THR A 75 -5.30 3.67 -34.18
N GLU A 76 -4.91 4.47 -35.18
CA GLU A 76 -5.38 5.86 -35.35
C GLU A 76 -6.91 5.97 -35.32
N ASP A 77 -7.60 4.92 -35.78
CA ASP A 77 -9.06 4.78 -35.76
C ASP A 77 -9.66 4.91 -34.34
N GLU A 78 -9.07 4.24 -33.34
CA GLU A 78 -9.55 4.30 -31.93
C GLU A 78 -9.48 5.72 -31.37
N PHE A 79 -8.45 6.48 -31.73
CA PHE A 79 -8.31 7.87 -31.28
C PHE A 79 -9.29 8.79 -32.01
N GLN A 80 -9.50 8.58 -33.32
CA GLN A 80 -10.40 9.41 -34.12
C GLN A 80 -11.86 9.21 -33.76
N GLU A 81 -12.29 7.96 -33.54
CA GLU A 81 -13.66 7.58 -33.21
C GLU A 81 -14.07 7.94 -31.77
N ALA A 82 -13.11 8.18 -30.87
CA ALA A 82 -13.41 8.54 -29.49
C ALA A 82 -14.16 9.89 -29.39
N THR A 83 -15.40 9.83 -28.88
CA THR A 83 -16.27 10.99 -28.67
C THR A 83 -16.16 11.60 -27.27
N GLY A 84 -15.69 10.81 -26.29
CA GLY A 84 -15.56 11.21 -24.89
C GLY A 84 -14.17 11.00 -24.32
N CYS A 85 -13.84 11.80 -23.30
CA CYS A 85 -12.60 11.71 -22.57
C CYS A 85 -12.53 10.42 -21.73
N TYR A 86 -11.49 9.63 -21.94
CA TYR A 86 -11.20 8.39 -21.20
C TYR A 86 -11.11 8.60 -19.67
N ILE A 87 -10.73 9.80 -19.20
CA ILE A 87 -10.52 10.09 -17.77
C ILE A 87 -11.79 10.62 -17.10
N CYS A 88 -12.44 11.63 -17.68
CA CYS A 88 -13.59 12.29 -17.04
C CYS A 88 -14.94 11.88 -17.63
N GLY A 89 -14.96 11.15 -18.74
CA GLY A 89 -16.19 10.73 -19.43
C GLY A 89 -16.90 11.85 -20.21
N GLU A 90 -16.46 13.11 -20.11
CA GLU A 90 -17.08 14.24 -20.82
C GLU A 90 -16.79 14.21 -22.32
N GLU A 91 -17.75 14.64 -23.13
CA GLU A 91 -17.60 14.74 -24.59
C GLU A 91 -16.53 15.77 -24.99
N PHE A 92 -15.81 15.48 -26.08
CA PHE A 92 -14.81 16.41 -26.61
C PHE A 92 -15.50 17.62 -27.25
N LYS A 93 -15.14 18.81 -26.77
CA LYS A 93 -15.44 20.07 -27.45
C LYS A 93 -14.57 20.21 -28.71
N GLU A 94 -15.00 21.04 -29.66
CA GLU A 94 -14.49 21.12 -31.06
C GLU A 94 -12.97 21.19 -31.26
N SER A 95 -12.15 21.47 -30.24
CA SER A 95 -10.75 21.05 -30.22
C SER A 95 -10.13 21.10 -28.82
N GLU A 96 -9.69 19.93 -28.34
CA GLU A 96 -8.44 19.67 -27.57
C GLU A 96 -8.44 18.19 -27.11
N LYS A 97 -8.47 17.29 -28.10
CA LYS A 97 -8.38 15.84 -27.91
C LYS A 97 -6.90 15.43 -27.94
N VAL A 98 -6.40 14.77 -26.89
CA VAL A 98 -5.00 14.33 -26.80
C VAL A 98 -4.87 12.85 -26.51
N ARG A 99 -3.74 12.27 -26.92
CA ARG A 99 -3.44 10.84 -26.73
C ARG A 99 -2.88 10.62 -25.33
N GLU A 100 -3.72 10.14 -24.42
CA GLU A 100 -3.32 9.78 -23.06
C GLU A 100 -2.67 8.39 -23.04
N HIS A 101 -1.59 8.27 -22.27
CA HIS A 101 -0.82 7.03 -22.17
C HIS A 101 -0.32 6.81 -20.75
N ASN A 102 -0.13 5.54 -20.41
CA ASN A 102 0.48 5.17 -19.15
C ASN A 102 1.95 5.65 -19.10
N HIS A 103 2.23 6.66 -18.29
CA HIS A 103 3.58 7.24 -18.13
C HIS A 103 4.65 6.32 -17.47
N LEU A 104 4.33 5.06 -17.19
CA LEU A 104 5.28 4.02 -16.75
C LEU A 104 5.54 3.00 -17.85
N SER A 105 4.50 2.53 -18.54
CA SER A 105 4.63 1.48 -19.57
C SER A 105 4.63 2.01 -21.01
N GLY A 106 4.31 3.29 -21.22
CA GLY A 106 4.14 3.89 -22.53
C GLY A 106 2.90 3.41 -23.29
N LYS A 107 2.06 2.54 -22.70
CA LYS A 107 0.87 2.01 -23.37
C LYS A 107 -0.23 3.07 -23.47
N TYR A 108 -0.83 3.20 -24.65
CA TYR A 108 -2.01 4.02 -24.87
C TYR A 108 -3.17 3.56 -23.99
N ARG A 109 -3.92 4.53 -23.46
CA ARG A 109 -5.09 4.27 -22.60
C ARG A 109 -6.39 4.73 -23.24
N GLY A 110 -6.35 5.82 -24.00
CA GLY A 110 -7.52 6.39 -24.65
C GLY A 110 -7.33 7.85 -25.03
N ALA A 111 -8.33 8.43 -25.68
CA ALA A 111 -8.37 9.86 -25.92
C ALA A 111 -8.72 10.58 -24.62
N ALA A 112 -7.98 11.62 -24.26
CA ALA A 112 -8.26 12.42 -23.07
C ALA A 112 -8.36 13.90 -23.40
N CYS A 113 -9.03 14.64 -22.52
CA CYS A 113 -9.08 16.09 -22.57
C CYS A 113 -7.71 16.66 -22.18
N GLN A 114 -7.26 17.76 -22.79
CA GLN A 114 -5.93 18.33 -22.48
C GLN A 114 -5.76 18.67 -20.99
N SER A 115 -6.83 19.16 -20.35
CA SER A 115 -6.80 19.45 -18.91
C SER A 115 -6.64 18.18 -18.05
N CYS A 116 -7.26 17.07 -18.48
CA CYS A 116 -7.19 15.75 -17.85
C CYS A 116 -5.78 15.17 -17.97
N ASN A 117 -5.23 15.14 -19.19
CA ASN A 117 -3.87 14.73 -19.48
C ASN A 117 -2.82 15.57 -18.72
N THR A 118 -3.02 16.89 -18.63
CA THR A 118 -2.13 17.76 -17.86
C THR A 118 -2.17 17.45 -16.37
N LYS A 119 -3.35 17.12 -15.81
CA LYS A 119 -3.49 16.71 -14.40
C LYS A 119 -2.81 15.36 -14.15
N GLU A 120 -2.97 14.39 -15.05
CA GLU A 120 -2.27 13.10 -14.99
C GLU A 120 -0.75 13.26 -15.09
N GLY A 121 -0.25 14.07 -16.02
CA GLY A 121 1.17 14.36 -16.15
C GLY A 121 1.77 15.07 -14.93
N LYS A 122 0.95 15.87 -14.21
CA LYS A 122 1.32 16.51 -12.93
C LYS A 122 1.11 15.59 -11.72
N ALA A 123 0.38 14.48 -11.87
CA ALA A 123 0.12 13.58 -10.76
C ALA A 123 1.45 13.00 -10.29
N THR A 124 1.75 13.18 -9.00
CA THR A 124 2.92 12.57 -8.38
C THR A 124 2.89 11.07 -8.66
N LYS A 125 3.98 10.53 -9.24
CA LYS A 125 4.13 9.08 -9.40
C LYS A 125 4.31 8.47 -8.02
N LEU A 126 3.19 8.02 -7.46
CA LEU A 126 3.08 7.40 -6.15
C LEU A 126 3.24 5.90 -6.30
N ILE A 127 4.16 5.31 -5.54
CA ILE A 127 4.25 3.86 -5.39
C ILE A 127 3.78 3.52 -3.97
N PRO A 128 2.56 2.97 -3.82
CA PRO A 128 2.09 2.50 -2.53
C PRO A 128 2.86 1.24 -2.11
N VAL A 129 3.28 1.19 -0.86
CA VAL A 129 3.96 0.03 -0.26
C VAL A 129 3.18 -0.36 0.98
N PHE A 130 2.63 -1.57 1.00
CA PHE A 130 1.78 -2.03 2.10
C PHE A 130 2.54 -2.91 3.07
N PHE A 131 2.44 -2.56 4.35
CA PHE A 131 2.78 -3.41 5.48
C PHE A 131 1.49 -3.90 6.13
N HIS A 132 1.52 -5.02 6.84
CA HIS A 132 0.38 -5.47 7.62
C HIS A 132 0.64 -5.23 9.10
N ASN A 133 -0.12 -4.31 9.69
CA ASN A 133 0.06 -3.81 11.05
C ASN A 133 1.40 -3.06 11.27
N GLY A 134 1.98 -2.51 10.19
CA GLY A 134 3.30 -1.88 10.22
C GLY A 134 3.37 -0.64 11.10
N SER A 135 2.24 0.06 11.29
CA SER A 135 2.17 1.26 12.11
C SER A 135 2.51 1.03 13.58
N ASN A 136 2.32 -0.20 14.08
CA ASN A 136 2.61 -0.55 15.47
C ASN A 136 4.01 -1.18 15.65
N TYR A 137 4.70 -1.49 14.54
CA TYR A 137 5.98 -2.20 14.57
C TYR A 137 6.95 -1.57 13.57
N ASP A 138 6.91 -2.01 12.31
CA ASP A 138 7.91 -1.77 11.26
C ASP A 138 8.18 -0.29 10.99
N PHE A 139 7.16 0.55 11.10
CA PHE A 139 7.25 1.96 10.74
C PHE A 139 8.28 2.72 11.58
N HIS A 140 8.47 2.36 12.84
CA HIS A 140 9.46 3.01 13.71
C HIS A 140 10.88 2.85 13.16
N PHE A 141 11.28 1.61 12.85
CA PHE A 141 12.58 1.30 12.27
C PHE A 141 12.73 1.90 10.87
N LEU A 142 11.67 1.86 10.08
CA LEU A 142 11.69 2.40 8.72
C LEU A 142 11.89 3.92 8.72
N ILE A 143 11.22 4.65 9.62
CA ILE A 143 11.39 6.10 9.75
C ILE A 143 12.82 6.44 10.14
N GLU A 144 13.36 5.79 11.18
CA GLU A 144 14.73 6.00 11.63
C GLU A 144 15.75 5.79 10.51
N GLU A 145 15.55 4.75 9.69
CA GLU A 145 16.46 4.47 8.57
C GLU A 145 16.29 5.46 7.42
N LEU A 146 15.06 5.76 7.01
CA LEU A 146 14.79 6.68 5.90
C LEU A 146 15.28 8.11 6.19
N MET A 147 15.19 8.56 7.44
CA MET A 147 15.67 9.89 7.85
C MET A 147 17.19 10.05 7.68
N LYS A 148 17.98 8.97 7.73
CA LYS A 148 19.44 9.02 7.49
C LYS A 148 19.79 9.35 6.04
N TYR A 149 18.86 9.09 5.12
CA TYR A 149 19.04 9.30 3.69
C TYR A 149 18.29 10.52 3.15
N GLU A 150 17.74 11.35 4.04
CA GLU A 150 17.04 12.56 3.65
C GLU A 150 18.01 13.57 3.01
N ASP A 151 17.64 14.11 1.85
CA ASP A 151 18.41 15.12 1.12
C ASP A 151 17.50 16.23 0.58
N GLU A 152 18.01 17.12 -0.27
CA GLU A 152 17.22 18.22 -0.84
C GLU A 152 16.04 17.74 -1.71
N TYR A 153 16.17 16.56 -2.33
CA TYR A 153 15.22 15.99 -3.29
C TYR A 153 14.32 14.92 -2.68
N ASN A 154 14.85 14.12 -1.75
CA ASN A 154 14.15 13.02 -1.09
C ASN A 154 13.82 13.44 0.33
N LYS A 155 12.54 13.67 0.59
CA LYS A 155 12.03 14.10 1.89
C LYS A 155 11.22 13.01 2.55
N VAL A 156 11.33 12.91 3.88
CA VAL A 156 10.46 12.07 4.69
C VAL A 156 9.27 12.93 5.16
N LYS A 157 8.05 12.51 4.81
CA LYS A 157 6.81 13.15 5.28
C LYS A 157 5.99 12.15 6.04
N LEU A 158 5.74 12.44 7.32
CA LEU A 158 4.99 11.56 8.21
C LEU A 158 3.56 12.07 8.36
N LEU A 159 2.60 11.15 8.31
CA LEU A 159 1.24 11.40 8.77
C LEU A 159 1.07 10.63 10.08
N SER A 160 1.25 11.30 11.22
CA SER A 160 1.12 10.68 12.54
C SER A 160 -0.29 10.83 13.09
N LYS A 161 -0.77 9.81 13.81
CA LYS A 161 -1.96 9.92 14.68
C LYS A 161 -1.55 10.39 16.08
N ASN A 162 -0.43 9.87 16.57
CA ASN A 162 0.24 10.26 17.81
C ASN A 162 1.75 9.94 17.68
N SER A 163 2.51 10.06 18.77
CA SER A 163 3.96 9.81 18.79
C SER A 163 4.39 8.36 18.57
N GLU A 164 3.46 7.39 18.67
CA GLU A 164 3.75 5.94 18.60
C GLU A 164 3.04 5.27 17.42
N ASN A 165 2.19 6.01 16.69
CA ASN A 165 1.35 5.44 15.64
C ASN A 165 1.31 6.36 14.42
N TYR A 166 1.96 5.89 13.36
CA TYR A 166 2.08 6.59 12.08
C TYR A 166 1.11 6.00 11.06
N ILE A 167 0.22 6.84 10.50
CA ILE A 167 -0.75 6.49 9.45
C ILE A 167 -0.04 6.17 8.14
N SER A 168 0.93 6.99 7.76
CA SER A 168 1.72 6.79 6.54
C SER A 168 3.08 7.44 6.64
N ILE A 169 4.01 6.91 5.84
CA ILE A 169 5.32 7.50 5.60
C ILE A 169 5.44 7.73 4.10
N ASP A 170 5.59 8.97 3.69
CA ASP A 170 5.94 9.33 2.32
C ASP A 170 7.46 9.55 2.27
N TYR A 171 8.14 8.90 1.33
CA TYR A 171 9.58 9.10 1.09
C TYR A 171 9.86 9.34 -0.39
N GLY A 172 10.53 10.44 -0.69
CA GLY A 172 10.97 10.79 -2.04
C GLY A 172 10.69 12.25 -2.39
N SER A 173 10.64 12.53 -3.69
CA SER A 173 10.44 13.87 -4.23
C SER A 173 8.96 14.18 -4.50
N ASN A 174 8.67 15.43 -4.81
CA ASN A 174 7.32 15.84 -5.23
C ASN A 174 6.85 15.16 -6.54
N TYR A 175 7.78 14.63 -7.34
CA TYR A 175 7.49 14.00 -8.63
C TYR A 175 7.38 12.46 -8.54
N LYS A 176 8.17 11.86 -7.65
CA LYS A 176 8.19 10.41 -7.41
C LYS A 176 8.38 10.15 -5.93
N LYS A 177 7.45 9.42 -5.31
CA LYS A 177 7.54 9.05 -3.90
C LYS A 177 7.00 7.65 -3.63
N LEU A 178 7.62 6.98 -2.69
CA LEU A 178 7.08 5.80 -2.02
C LEU A 178 6.13 6.27 -0.93
N ARG A 179 5.01 5.57 -0.77
CA ARG A 179 4.08 5.78 0.35
C ARG A 179 3.87 4.47 1.07
N PHE A 180 4.42 4.38 2.28
CA PHE A 180 4.24 3.25 3.16
C PHE A 180 2.90 3.38 3.88
N LEU A 181 2.07 2.36 3.74
CA LEU A 181 0.71 2.27 4.27
C LEU A 181 0.53 0.99 5.08
N ASP A 182 -0.40 1.04 6.03
CA ASP A 182 -0.78 -0.10 6.82
C ASP A 182 -2.10 -0.70 6.29
N SER A 183 -1.99 -1.89 5.70
CA SER A 183 -3.13 -2.68 5.20
C SER A 183 -4.12 -3.06 6.31
N TYR A 184 -3.71 -3.16 7.57
CA TYR A 184 -4.61 -3.43 8.70
C TYR A 184 -5.64 -2.32 8.90
N ARG A 185 -5.32 -1.07 8.48
CA ARG A 185 -6.27 0.05 8.48
C ARG A 185 -7.37 -0.06 7.43
N PHE A 186 -7.23 -0.99 6.48
CA PHE A 186 -8.25 -1.33 5.48
C PHE A 186 -8.94 -2.64 5.84
N MET A 187 -8.16 -3.63 6.26
CA MET A 187 -8.59 -4.97 6.60
C MET A 187 -8.34 -5.22 8.09
N LEU A 188 -9.29 -4.85 8.94
CA LEU A 188 -9.21 -4.89 10.43
C LEU A 188 -9.20 -6.32 11.02
N LYS A 189 -8.42 -7.22 10.42
CA LYS A 189 -8.24 -8.62 10.80
C LYS A 189 -6.79 -9.04 10.58
N GLY A 190 -6.33 -10.02 11.34
CA GLY A 190 -4.99 -10.57 11.15
C GLY A 190 -4.88 -11.33 9.81
N LEU A 191 -3.67 -11.38 9.27
CA LEU A 191 -3.38 -12.06 7.99
C LEU A 191 -3.87 -13.53 7.94
N SER A 192 -3.86 -14.24 9.07
CA SER A 192 -4.40 -15.60 9.16
C SER A 192 -5.90 -15.66 8.87
N ASP A 193 -6.67 -14.68 9.35
CA ASP A 193 -8.12 -14.64 9.15
C ASP A 193 -8.45 -14.14 7.74
N ILE A 194 -7.62 -13.23 7.21
CA ILE A 194 -7.70 -12.77 5.82
C ILE A 194 -7.48 -13.96 4.87
N ALA A 195 -6.40 -14.73 5.05
CA ALA A 195 -6.11 -15.90 4.24
C ALA A 195 -7.27 -16.93 4.27
N LYS A 196 -7.85 -17.20 5.45
CA LYS A 196 -8.99 -18.13 5.61
C LYS A 196 -10.25 -17.70 4.86
N SER A 197 -10.39 -16.42 4.54
CA SER A 197 -11.53 -15.86 3.81
C SER A 197 -11.33 -15.80 2.28
N MET A 198 -10.23 -16.37 1.79
CA MET A 198 -9.87 -16.36 0.38
C MET A 198 -9.71 -17.78 -0.16
N ASP A 199 -10.24 -18.00 -1.36
CA ASP A 199 -10.10 -19.28 -2.07
C ASP A 199 -8.96 -19.27 -3.11
N GLU A 200 -8.66 -18.08 -3.65
CA GLU A 200 -7.75 -17.88 -4.77
C GLU A 200 -6.54 -17.03 -4.35
N PHE A 201 -5.34 -17.45 -4.80
CA PHE A 201 -4.07 -16.76 -4.54
C PHE A 201 -3.23 -16.65 -5.83
N PRO A 202 -3.67 -15.86 -6.84
CA PRO A 202 -3.02 -15.84 -8.14
C PRO A 202 -1.54 -15.42 -8.14
N ILE A 203 -1.14 -14.50 -7.26
CA ILE A 203 0.24 -14.02 -7.15
C ILE A 203 1.10 -15.09 -6.48
N LEU A 204 0.61 -15.72 -5.41
CA LEU A 204 1.26 -16.85 -4.76
C LEU A 204 1.45 -18.04 -5.73
N GLU A 205 0.41 -18.39 -6.48
CA GLU A 205 0.41 -19.48 -7.49
C GLU A 205 1.39 -19.21 -8.63
N LYS A 206 1.54 -17.94 -9.04
CA LYS A 206 2.51 -17.55 -10.05
C LYS A 206 3.96 -17.68 -9.56
N GLU A 207 4.19 -17.38 -8.30
CA GLU A 207 5.54 -17.38 -7.71
C GLU A 207 6.02 -18.79 -7.36
N PHE A 208 5.13 -19.64 -6.84
CA PHE A 208 5.46 -21.01 -6.47
C PHE A 208 4.88 -22.00 -7.48
N LYS A 209 5.77 -22.63 -8.27
CA LYS A 209 5.39 -23.71 -9.18
C LYS A 209 5.13 -25.00 -8.39
N GLY A 210 3.94 -25.59 -8.52
CA GLY A 210 3.60 -26.90 -7.95
C GLY A 210 2.39 -26.87 -7.02
N ASN A 211 2.32 -27.84 -6.09
CA ASN A 211 1.22 -27.92 -5.13
C ASN A 211 1.43 -26.90 -4.00
N ILE A 212 0.76 -25.76 -4.10
CA ILE A 212 0.85 -24.67 -3.11
C ILE A 212 -0.20 -24.77 -1.99
N ALA A 213 -0.96 -25.87 -1.88
CA ALA A 213 -2.04 -25.99 -0.90
C ALA A 213 -1.56 -25.76 0.54
N LEU A 214 -0.29 -26.07 0.83
CA LEU A 214 0.32 -25.84 2.13
C LEU A 214 0.57 -24.34 2.42
N LEU A 215 0.70 -23.50 1.40
CA LEU A 215 0.99 -22.06 1.53
C LEU A 215 -0.26 -21.18 1.49
N LYS A 216 -1.46 -21.72 1.24
CA LYS A 216 -2.73 -20.97 1.23
C LYS A 216 -3.23 -20.57 2.63
N GLN A 217 -2.39 -20.70 3.65
CA GLN A 217 -2.66 -20.27 5.01
C GLN A 217 -1.40 -19.66 5.63
N LYS A 218 -1.58 -18.86 6.67
CA LYS A 218 -0.46 -18.29 7.41
C LYS A 218 0.40 -19.42 8.02
N GLY A 219 1.71 -19.35 7.80
CA GLY A 219 2.66 -20.30 8.37
C GLY A 219 2.83 -20.16 9.89
N PHE A 220 3.50 -21.12 10.50
CA PHE A 220 3.86 -21.08 11.92
C PHE A 220 5.35 -20.82 12.05
N TYR A 221 5.73 -19.83 12.86
CA TYR A 221 7.11 -19.39 12.94
C TYR A 221 7.60 -19.31 14.39
N PRO A 222 8.78 -19.84 14.72
CA PRO A 222 9.30 -19.84 16.09
C PRO A 222 10.03 -18.52 16.39
N TYR A 223 9.28 -17.42 16.57
CA TYR A 223 9.85 -16.07 16.73
C TYR A 223 10.85 -15.98 17.88
N GLU A 224 10.51 -16.55 19.03
CA GLU A 224 11.33 -16.53 20.25
C GLU A 224 12.59 -17.38 20.13
N TYR A 225 12.57 -18.41 19.28
CA TYR A 225 13.75 -19.23 19.03
C TYR A 225 14.79 -18.45 18.24
N ILE A 226 14.39 -17.60 17.29
CA ILE A 226 15.30 -16.89 16.38
C ILE A 226 15.84 -15.62 17.06
N ASP A 227 16.75 -15.81 18.02
CA ASP A 227 17.41 -14.74 18.79
C ASP A 227 18.78 -14.32 18.23
N SER A 228 19.28 -15.02 17.21
CA SER A 228 20.61 -14.81 16.66
C SER A 228 20.71 -15.33 15.22
N ILE A 229 21.57 -14.69 14.43
CA ILE A 229 21.79 -15.06 13.02
C ILE A 229 22.28 -16.51 12.89
N LYS A 230 23.07 -16.99 13.86
CA LYS A 230 23.62 -18.35 13.86
C LYS A 230 22.54 -19.43 13.81
N LYS A 231 21.38 -19.20 14.45
CA LYS A 231 20.27 -20.17 14.43
C LYS A 231 19.66 -20.37 13.06
N PHE A 232 19.83 -19.44 12.12
CA PHE A 232 19.42 -19.65 10.73
C PHE A 232 20.21 -20.77 10.04
N GLU A 233 21.40 -21.14 10.55
CA GLU A 233 22.21 -22.24 10.03
C GLU A 233 21.73 -23.62 10.53
N ASP A 234 20.81 -23.67 11.49
CA ASP A 234 20.29 -24.92 12.04
C ASP A 234 19.62 -25.74 10.93
N LYS A 235 20.01 -27.02 10.85
CA LYS A 235 19.58 -27.93 9.77
C LYS A 235 18.28 -28.69 10.09
N LYS A 236 17.60 -28.31 11.16
CA LYS A 236 16.35 -28.93 11.59
C LYS A 236 15.36 -27.87 12.05
N LEU A 237 14.07 -28.20 11.92
CA LEU A 237 13.02 -27.42 12.55
C LEU A 237 13.15 -27.53 14.08
N PRO A 238 13.01 -26.43 14.84
CA PRO A 238 13.01 -26.46 16.29
C PRO A 238 11.88 -27.32 16.85
N GLU A 239 12.06 -27.88 18.05
CA GLU A 239 11.01 -28.61 18.74
C GLU A 239 9.78 -27.72 19.03
N ILE A 240 8.61 -28.33 19.20
CA ILE A 240 7.32 -27.63 19.37
C ILE A 240 7.32 -26.64 20.55
N GLU A 241 8.10 -26.89 21.60
CA GLU A 241 8.23 -26.01 22.77
C GLU A 241 8.86 -24.66 22.40
N ASN A 242 9.69 -24.63 21.35
CA ASN A 242 10.37 -23.43 20.87
C ASN A 242 9.46 -22.55 19.98
N PHE A 243 8.22 -22.96 19.73
CA PHE A 243 7.19 -22.16 19.06
C PHE A 243 6.30 -21.36 20.04
N TYR A 244 6.65 -21.36 21.33
CA TYR A 244 5.92 -20.60 22.34
C TYR A 244 5.99 -19.09 22.09
N SER A 245 4.82 -18.46 21.94
CA SER A 245 4.72 -17.01 21.76
C SER A 245 4.52 -16.29 23.10
N LYS A 246 5.42 -15.36 23.45
CA LYS A 246 5.26 -14.51 24.66
C LYS A 246 4.05 -13.58 24.55
N LEU A 247 3.71 -13.16 23.33
CA LEU A 247 2.58 -12.27 23.06
C LEU A 247 1.24 -12.97 23.33
N LYS A 248 1.10 -14.20 22.85
CA LYS A 248 -0.14 -14.99 23.02
C LYS A 248 -0.15 -15.83 24.30
N LYS A 249 1.00 -16.01 24.94
CA LYS A 249 1.22 -16.88 26.11
C LYS A 249 0.80 -18.34 25.87
N GLU A 250 0.98 -18.81 24.65
CA GLU A 250 0.65 -20.17 24.23
C GLU A 250 1.67 -20.69 23.22
N THR A 251 1.82 -22.00 23.15
CA THR A 251 2.53 -22.67 22.06
C THR A 251 1.54 -23.12 20.99
N ILE A 252 2.03 -23.42 19.79
CA ILE A 252 1.23 -23.97 18.71
C ILE A 252 0.73 -25.38 19.05
N THR A 253 -0.37 -25.77 18.41
CA THR A 253 -0.93 -27.13 18.53
C THR A 253 -0.07 -28.16 17.81
N LYS A 254 -0.26 -29.44 18.11
CA LYS A 254 0.47 -30.54 17.47
C LYS A 254 0.17 -30.62 15.97
N GLU A 255 -1.05 -30.28 15.57
CA GLU A 255 -1.53 -30.23 14.19
C GLU A 255 -0.84 -29.12 13.39
N GLU A 256 -0.68 -27.94 14.00
CA GLU A 256 0.03 -26.80 13.43
C GLU A 256 1.53 -27.09 13.30
N TYR A 257 2.13 -27.73 14.29
CA TYR A 257 3.54 -28.16 14.22
C TYR A 257 3.75 -29.21 13.11
N LYS A 258 2.86 -30.21 13.00
CA LYS A 258 2.89 -31.16 11.86
C LYS A 258 2.75 -30.47 10.51
N HIS A 259 1.98 -29.38 10.44
CA HIS A 259 1.90 -28.58 9.23
C HIS A 259 3.24 -27.89 8.92
N ALA A 260 3.90 -27.28 9.91
CA ALA A 260 5.24 -26.71 9.74
C ALA A 260 6.27 -27.74 9.27
N GLN A 261 6.24 -28.96 9.82
CA GLN A 261 7.09 -30.08 9.37
C GLN A 261 6.81 -30.47 7.91
N ARG A 262 5.53 -30.57 7.51
CA ARG A 262 5.17 -30.84 6.11
C ARG A 262 5.66 -29.75 5.16
N VAL A 263 5.58 -28.48 5.56
CA VAL A 263 6.11 -27.36 4.75
C VAL A 263 7.62 -27.47 4.60
N TRP A 264 8.33 -27.73 5.70
CA TRP A 264 9.78 -27.92 5.71
C TRP A 264 10.23 -29.03 4.74
N GLU A 265 9.57 -30.19 4.80
CA GLU A 265 9.87 -31.34 3.94
C GLU A 265 9.48 -31.08 2.47
N HIS A 266 8.28 -30.56 2.23
CA HIS A 266 7.75 -30.37 0.87
C HIS A 266 8.57 -29.37 0.05
N TYR A 267 9.05 -28.30 0.70
CA TYR A 267 9.90 -27.29 0.06
C TYR A 267 11.40 -27.58 0.21
N ASN A 268 11.77 -28.76 0.72
CA ASN A 268 13.14 -29.22 0.87
C ASN A 268 14.04 -28.21 1.60
N CYS A 269 13.52 -27.62 2.68
CA CYS A 269 14.27 -26.68 3.51
C CYS A 269 15.47 -27.41 4.13
N LYS A 270 16.69 -26.92 3.88
CA LYS A 270 17.92 -27.51 4.43
C LYS A 270 18.34 -26.83 5.73
N THR A 271 17.96 -25.57 5.88
CA THR A 271 18.33 -24.69 6.99
C THR A 271 17.12 -23.89 7.48
N LEU A 272 17.17 -23.39 8.71
CA LEU A 272 16.15 -22.47 9.21
C LEU A 272 16.07 -21.17 8.40
N LEU A 273 17.17 -20.77 7.73
CA LEU A 273 17.15 -19.65 6.79
C LEU A 273 16.20 -19.91 5.60
N ASP A 274 16.23 -21.11 5.04
CA ASP A 274 15.35 -21.49 3.92
C ASP A 274 13.88 -21.40 4.35
N TYR A 275 13.58 -21.93 5.55
CA TYR A 275 12.24 -21.88 6.13
C TYR A 275 11.80 -20.45 6.45
N HIS A 276 12.70 -19.62 6.98
CA HIS A 276 12.44 -18.20 7.26
C HIS A 276 12.12 -17.42 5.99
N ASN A 277 12.93 -17.57 4.94
CA ASN A 277 12.71 -16.89 3.67
C ASN A 277 11.40 -17.35 3.01
N LEU A 278 11.08 -18.64 3.08
CA LEU A 278 9.81 -19.17 2.60
C LEU A 278 8.63 -18.58 3.38
N TYR A 279 8.72 -18.56 4.72
CA TYR A 279 7.70 -18.00 5.60
C TYR A 279 7.44 -16.52 5.29
N LEU A 280 8.49 -15.69 5.26
CA LEU A 280 8.36 -14.26 4.98
C LEU A 280 7.78 -14.00 3.60
N LYS A 281 8.29 -14.70 2.58
CA LYS A 281 7.82 -14.54 1.21
C LYS A 281 6.34 -14.93 1.09
N THR A 282 5.93 -16.03 1.75
CA THR A 282 4.54 -16.48 1.75
C THR A 282 3.62 -15.45 2.40
N ASP A 283 3.98 -14.91 3.57
CA ASP A 283 3.19 -13.89 4.27
C ASP A 283 2.99 -12.63 3.39
N VAL A 284 4.05 -12.18 2.70
CA VAL A 284 3.99 -11.03 1.77
C VAL A 284 3.09 -11.33 0.56
N LEU A 285 3.17 -12.52 -0.02
CA LEU A 285 2.38 -12.89 -1.19
C LEU A 285 0.89 -13.07 -0.84
N ILE A 286 0.57 -13.68 0.31
CA ILE A 286 -0.80 -13.76 0.82
C ILE A 286 -1.38 -12.35 0.99
N LEU A 287 -0.61 -11.43 1.59
CA LEU A 287 -1.04 -10.04 1.75
C LEU A 287 -1.26 -9.36 0.38
N ALA A 288 -0.37 -9.58 -0.58
CA ALA A 288 -0.47 -9.04 -1.92
C ALA A 288 -1.75 -9.54 -2.62
N ASP A 289 -2.02 -10.84 -2.59
CA ASP A 289 -3.25 -11.41 -3.16
C ASP A 289 -4.51 -10.87 -2.48
N ALA A 290 -4.50 -10.77 -1.15
CA ALA A 290 -5.62 -10.21 -0.38
C ALA A 290 -5.90 -8.75 -0.76
N PHE A 291 -4.86 -7.93 -0.78
CA PHE A 291 -4.99 -6.51 -1.08
C PHE A 291 -5.33 -6.26 -2.55
N GLU A 292 -4.81 -7.06 -3.49
CA GLU A 292 -5.19 -6.97 -4.90
C GLU A 292 -6.63 -7.41 -5.15
N LYS A 293 -7.13 -8.45 -4.46
CA LYS A 293 -8.56 -8.81 -4.50
C LYS A 293 -9.44 -7.67 -3.97
N PHE A 294 -9.05 -7.08 -2.85
CA PHE A 294 -9.71 -5.91 -2.27
C PHE A 294 -9.69 -4.71 -3.24
N ARG A 295 -8.53 -4.38 -3.80
CA ARG A 295 -8.35 -3.30 -4.77
C ARG A 295 -9.22 -3.49 -6.01
N LYS A 296 -9.22 -4.69 -6.61
CA LYS A 296 -10.07 -5.02 -7.77
C LYS A 296 -11.55 -4.86 -7.46
N PHE A 297 -12.01 -5.24 -6.27
CA PHE A 297 -13.39 -5.03 -5.85
C PHE A 297 -13.74 -3.53 -5.86
N PHE A 298 -12.94 -2.68 -5.22
CA PHE A 298 -13.23 -1.24 -5.14
C PHE A 298 -13.13 -0.55 -6.49
N ILE A 299 -12.16 -0.90 -7.34
CA ILE A 299 -12.07 -0.38 -8.70
C ILE A 299 -13.30 -0.80 -9.52
N LYS A 300 -13.74 -2.05 -9.42
CA LYS A 300 -14.88 -2.56 -10.19
C LYS A 300 -16.22 -1.96 -9.78
N TYR A 301 -16.48 -1.83 -8.48
CA TYR A 301 -17.81 -1.45 -7.98
C TYR A 301 -17.93 0.03 -7.56
N HIS A 302 -16.81 0.70 -7.30
CA HIS A 302 -16.78 2.10 -6.87
C HIS A 302 -15.89 2.98 -7.77
N GLU A 303 -15.12 2.39 -8.68
CA GLU A 303 -14.13 3.07 -9.53
C GLU A 303 -13.25 4.05 -8.72
N ILE A 304 -12.85 3.57 -7.54
CA ILE A 304 -11.90 4.21 -6.62
C ILE A 304 -10.81 3.19 -6.36
N ASP A 305 -9.56 3.63 -6.44
CA ASP A 305 -8.41 2.78 -6.10
C ASP A 305 -8.00 3.00 -4.63
N PRO A 306 -8.16 1.98 -3.76
CA PRO A 306 -7.79 2.09 -2.35
C PRO A 306 -6.33 2.43 -2.10
N CYS A 307 -5.44 2.20 -3.06
CA CYS A 307 -4.02 2.57 -2.97
C CYS A 307 -3.78 4.08 -2.79
N TYR A 308 -4.77 4.92 -3.14
CA TYR A 308 -4.71 6.36 -2.98
C TYR A 308 -5.39 6.85 -1.69
N CYS A 309 -5.88 5.93 -0.88
CA CYS A 309 -6.46 6.20 0.44
C CYS A 309 -5.46 5.86 1.55
N TYR A 310 -5.71 6.37 2.76
CA TYR A 310 -4.89 6.07 3.94
C TYR A 310 -5.49 4.99 4.85
N SER A 311 -6.81 4.77 4.78
CA SER A 311 -7.54 3.83 5.63
C SER A 311 -8.95 3.58 5.09
N ALA A 312 -9.65 2.57 5.65
CA ALA A 312 -11.03 2.27 5.30
C ALA A 312 -12.00 3.47 5.47
N PRO A 313 -11.97 4.28 6.56
CA PRO A 313 -12.83 5.45 6.66
C PRO A 313 -12.63 6.46 5.53
N GLY A 314 -11.38 6.73 5.14
CA GLY A 314 -11.08 7.63 4.02
C GLY A 314 -11.56 7.08 2.68
N LEU A 315 -11.42 5.76 2.48
CA LEU A 315 -11.94 5.07 1.30
C LEU A 315 -13.47 5.13 1.25
N THR A 316 -14.16 4.78 2.33
CA THR A 316 -15.64 4.85 2.41
C THR A 316 -16.14 6.27 2.21
N TRP A 317 -15.43 7.27 2.74
CA TRP A 317 -15.75 8.68 2.51
C TRP A 317 -15.69 9.05 1.03
N GLN A 318 -14.61 8.68 0.33
CA GLN A 318 -14.51 8.89 -1.12
C GLN A 318 -15.62 8.17 -1.89
N CYS A 319 -15.93 6.92 -1.51
CA CYS A 319 -17.05 6.19 -2.12
C CYS A 319 -18.38 6.92 -1.90
N GLY A 320 -18.63 7.45 -0.70
CA GLY A 320 -19.86 8.20 -0.38
C GLY A 320 -19.97 9.51 -1.16
N LEU A 321 -18.88 10.28 -1.26
CA LEU A 321 -18.84 11.50 -2.04
C LEU A 321 -19.09 11.23 -3.52
N LYS A 322 -18.48 10.17 -4.06
CA LYS A 322 -18.67 9.79 -5.46
C LYS A 322 -20.09 9.29 -5.72
N TYR A 323 -20.65 8.49 -4.82
CA TYR A 323 -22.02 7.98 -4.95
C TYR A 323 -23.07 9.08 -4.88
N THR A 324 -22.87 10.09 -4.02
CA THR A 324 -23.82 11.19 -3.83
C THR A 324 -23.62 12.36 -4.79
N GLU A 325 -22.42 12.50 -5.36
CA GLU A 325 -21.97 13.63 -6.18
C GLU A 325 -22.10 15.00 -5.47
N ILE A 326 -22.28 15.00 -4.15
CA ILE A 326 -22.46 16.22 -3.36
C ILE A 326 -21.11 16.93 -3.23
N LYS A 327 -21.12 18.24 -3.48
CA LYS A 327 -20.01 19.13 -3.15
C LYS A 327 -20.22 19.67 -1.74
N LEU A 328 -19.41 19.20 -0.80
CA LEU A 328 -19.47 19.68 0.58
C LEU A 328 -18.91 21.11 0.66
N GLU A 329 -19.64 21.97 1.34
CA GLU A 329 -19.20 23.31 1.68
C GLU A 329 -18.34 23.28 2.95
N LEU A 330 -17.37 24.20 3.03
CA LEU A 330 -16.58 24.38 4.24
C LEU A 330 -17.42 25.11 5.29
N LEU A 331 -17.31 24.71 6.55
CA LEU A 331 -17.90 25.47 7.66
C LEU A 331 -17.13 26.78 7.80
N THR A 332 -17.76 27.89 7.44
CA THR A 332 -17.17 29.23 7.52
C THR A 332 -17.49 29.98 8.82
N ASP A 333 -18.43 29.46 9.62
CA ASP A 333 -18.90 30.06 10.86
C ASP A 333 -18.53 29.17 12.06
N VAL A 334 -17.99 29.81 13.11
CA VAL A 334 -17.63 29.17 14.37
C VAL A 334 -18.88 28.63 15.09
N ASP A 335 -20.03 29.29 14.97
CA ASP A 335 -21.27 28.83 15.61
C ASP A 335 -21.78 27.54 14.98
N MET A 336 -21.65 27.40 13.65
CA MET A 336 -21.95 26.14 12.96
C MET A 336 -21.02 25.03 13.43
N LEU A 337 -19.71 25.29 13.53
CA LEU A 337 -18.73 24.31 14.01
C LEU A 337 -19.09 23.85 15.43
N GLN A 338 -19.34 24.78 16.35
CA GLN A 338 -19.73 24.46 17.72
C GLN A 338 -21.03 23.67 17.79
N MET A 339 -22.01 24.00 16.94
CA MET A 339 -23.28 23.26 16.85
C MET A 339 -23.02 21.78 16.49
N PHE A 340 -22.20 21.53 15.47
CA PHE A 340 -21.83 20.16 15.07
C PHE A 340 -21.07 19.43 16.16
N GLU A 341 -20.01 20.04 16.73
CA GLU A 341 -19.21 19.41 17.80
C GLU A 341 -20.04 19.07 19.03
N LYS A 342 -20.92 19.99 19.47
CA LYS A 342 -21.86 19.76 20.58
C LYS A 342 -22.91 18.69 20.25
N GLY A 343 -23.16 18.41 18.98
CA GLY A 343 -24.09 17.40 18.50
C GLY A 343 -23.51 15.98 18.41
N ILE A 344 -22.18 15.83 18.37
CA ILE A 344 -21.54 14.51 18.26
C ILE A 344 -21.86 13.67 19.51
N ARG A 345 -22.44 12.49 19.31
CA ARG A 345 -22.69 11.48 20.34
C ARG A 345 -22.05 10.16 19.92
N GLY A 346 -21.46 9.46 20.88
CA GLY A 346 -21.00 8.08 20.66
C GLY A 346 -22.18 7.09 20.63
N GLY A 347 -21.86 5.81 20.41
CA GLY A 347 -22.84 4.74 20.58
C GLY A 347 -23.37 4.71 22.01
N PHE A 348 -24.66 4.45 22.15
CA PHE A 348 -25.27 4.28 23.47
C PHE A 348 -24.62 3.10 24.20
N SER A 349 -23.91 3.40 25.28
CA SER A 349 -23.32 2.40 26.18
C SER A 349 -23.96 2.53 27.54
N GLY A 350 -24.79 1.56 27.90
CA GLY A 350 -25.48 1.54 29.19
C GLY A 350 -25.72 0.10 29.62
N VAL A 351 -25.59 -0.15 30.92
CA VAL A 351 -26.14 -1.37 31.53
C VAL A 351 -27.64 -1.16 31.58
N LEU A 352 -28.36 -1.70 30.59
CA LEU A 352 -29.82 -1.63 30.50
C LEU A 352 -30.44 -2.40 31.67
N GLY A 353 -30.64 -1.72 32.80
CA GLY A 353 -31.27 -2.25 34.00
C GLY A 353 -30.59 -3.49 34.60
N PRO A 354 -31.17 -4.08 35.67
CA PRO A 354 -30.73 -5.38 36.14
C PRO A 354 -31.04 -6.40 35.03
N ARG A 355 -30.01 -7.02 34.44
CA ARG A 355 -30.15 -8.09 33.42
C ARG A 355 -31.01 -9.27 33.89
N HIS A 356 -31.25 -9.35 35.20
CA HIS A 356 -32.11 -10.31 35.85
C HIS A 356 -32.75 -9.68 37.08
N VAL A 357 -34.06 -9.43 37.02
CA VAL A 357 -34.86 -9.03 38.19
C VAL A 357 -35.64 -10.26 38.64
N LYS A 358 -35.28 -10.84 39.78
CA LYS A 358 -36.02 -11.94 40.40
C LYS A 358 -37.00 -11.38 41.42
N ALA A 359 -38.29 -11.57 41.19
CA ALA A 359 -39.31 -11.26 42.18
C ALA A 359 -39.16 -12.22 43.38
N PHE A 360 -38.80 -11.67 44.54
CA PHE A 360 -38.76 -12.41 45.79
C PHE A 360 -40.18 -12.46 46.40
N ASN A 361 -41.00 -13.39 45.89
CA ASN A 361 -42.40 -13.54 46.26
C ASN A 361 -42.69 -15.01 46.61
N LYS A 362 -43.36 -15.26 47.74
CA LYS A 362 -43.73 -16.58 48.25
C LYS A 362 -44.56 -17.45 47.30
N TYR A 363 -45.16 -16.85 46.26
CA TYR A 363 -45.94 -17.55 45.24
C TYR A 363 -45.14 -17.93 43.99
N THR A 364 -43.84 -17.60 43.91
CA THR A 364 -42.99 -18.03 42.79
C THR A 364 -42.23 -19.31 43.14
N SER A 365 -42.03 -20.18 42.15
CA SER A 365 -41.35 -21.48 42.28
C SER A 365 -39.92 -21.40 42.83
N ASN A 366 -39.34 -20.20 42.83
CA ASN A 366 -37.95 -19.95 43.16
C ASN A 366 -37.79 -19.29 44.55
N TYR A 367 -38.87 -19.21 45.32
CA TYR A 367 -38.88 -18.65 46.67
C TYR A 367 -38.15 -19.58 47.63
N ASN A 368 -37.04 -19.10 48.17
CA ASN A 368 -36.33 -19.79 49.25
C ASN A 368 -36.54 -19.01 50.57
N LYS A 369 -37.12 -19.71 51.55
CA LYS A 369 -37.46 -19.18 52.89
C LYS A 369 -36.24 -18.78 53.71
N ASP A 370 -35.06 -19.29 53.36
CA ASP A 370 -33.80 -19.04 54.05
C ASP A 370 -33.20 -17.66 53.70
N TYR A 371 -33.73 -16.99 52.67
CA TYR A 371 -33.31 -15.65 52.27
C TYR A 371 -34.35 -14.61 52.72
N ARG A 372 -33.93 -13.38 53.07
CA ARG A 372 -34.82 -12.24 53.33
C ARG A 372 -34.37 -11.04 52.50
N ILE A 373 -35.32 -10.18 52.12
CA ILE A 373 -34.99 -8.88 51.51
C ILE A 373 -34.48 -7.98 52.64
N ILE A 374 -33.25 -7.54 52.53
CA ILE A 374 -32.69 -6.46 53.35
C ILE A 374 -32.69 -5.23 52.44
N ASP A 375 -33.35 -4.16 52.91
CA ASP A 375 -33.51 -2.90 52.18
C ASP A 375 -32.14 -2.28 51.81
N GLU A 376 -32.11 -1.57 50.69
CA GLU A 376 -30.91 -1.22 49.90
C GLU A 376 -30.03 -0.14 50.54
N HIS A 377 -29.35 -0.45 51.65
CA HIS A 377 -28.11 0.26 51.99
C HIS A 377 -26.93 -0.57 52.46
N GLU A 378 -27.08 -1.85 52.84
CA GLU A 378 -25.92 -2.64 53.28
C GLU A 378 -25.91 -4.07 52.72
N LYS A 379 -24.80 -4.35 52.04
CA LYS A 379 -24.25 -5.62 51.53
C LYS A 379 -25.03 -6.91 51.82
N LYS A 380 -25.28 -7.69 50.75
CA LYS A 380 -25.75 -9.08 50.83
C LYS A 380 -24.61 -9.97 51.33
N GLU A 381 -24.70 -10.48 52.55
CA GLU A 381 -23.92 -11.64 53.01
C GLU A 381 -24.83 -12.85 53.23
N CYS A 382 -24.26 -14.03 52.92
CA CYS A 382 -24.87 -15.33 53.10
C CYS A 382 -24.64 -15.77 54.55
N LEU A 383 -25.64 -15.68 55.43
CA LEU A 383 -25.58 -16.36 56.72
C LEU A 383 -26.06 -17.80 56.49
N LYS A 384 -25.11 -18.71 56.27
CA LYS A 384 -25.33 -20.13 56.51
C LYS A 384 -24.96 -20.39 57.97
N ASP A 385 -25.91 -20.90 58.75
CA ASP A 385 -25.58 -21.72 59.92
C ASP A 385 -25.02 -23.07 59.46
#